data_AF-A0A6J5U9Q2-F1
#
_entry.id   AF-A0A6J5U9Q2-F1
#
_cell.length_a   1.000
_cell.length_b   1.000
_cell.length_c   1.000
_cell.angle_alpha   90.00
_cell.angle_beta   90.00
_cell.angle_gamma   90.00
#
_symmetry.space_group_name_H-M   'P 1'
#
loop_
_entity.id
_entity.type
_entity.pdbx_description
1 polymer ?
#
loop_
_entity_poly.entity_id
_entity_poly.type
_entity_poly.pdbx_seq_one_letter_code
_entity_poly.pdbx_strand_id
1 'polypeptide(L)'
;MEPLALLRVTMGLALLLCFAACTESRNFATQDDQDIGNSGTAARATWCIAKPSTDVEKLYHNIDYSCGQAGIDCRAIQPGGSCFRPDNAVSHASVAMNLFYKATGKHPWDCHFNGTGLVVFQNPSVGGCEYAV
;
A
#
# COMPACT_ATOMS: atom_id res chain seq x y z
N MET A 1 -43.33 -8.87 26.90
CA MET A 1 -42.08 -8.13 27.22
C MET A 1 -40.94 -8.82 26.48
N GLU A 2 -40.46 -8.17 25.43
CA GLU A 2 -39.47 -8.68 24.48
C GLU A 2 -38.03 -8.49 24.99
N PRO A 3 -37.13 -9.49 24.91
CA PRO A 3 -35.76 -9.42 25.42
C PRO A 3 -34.78 -8.60 24.53
N LEU A 4 -35.25 -8.02 23.43
CA LEU A 4 -34.40 -7.27 22.46
C LEU A 4 -34.06 -5.83 22.89
N ALA A 5 -34.79 -5.24 23.83
CA ALA A 5 -34.56 -3.85 24.26
C ALA A 5 -33.28 -3.69 25.10
N LEU A 6 -32.92 -4.71 25.89
CA LEU A 6 -31.74 -4.68 26.76
C LEU A 6 -30.41 -4.69 25.99
N LEU A 7 -30.37 -5.34 24.81
CA LEU A 7 -29.15 -5.44 24.00
C LEU A 7 -28.82 -4.14 23.24
N ARG A 8 -29.82 -3.28 22.99
CA ARG A 8 -29.60 -1.95 22.39
C ARG A 8 -29.14 -0.91 23.41
N VAL A 9 -29.59 -1.05 24.66
CA VAL A 9 -29.20 -0.14 25.75
C VAL A 9 -27.75 -0.36 26.17
N THR A 10 -27.27 -1.60 26.17
CA THR A 10 -25.85 -1.90 26.51
C THR A 10 -24.86 -1.42 25.45
N MET A 11 -25.21 -1.50 24.16
CA MET A 11 -24.36 -0.97 23.08
C MET A 11 -24.29 0.57 23.07
N GLY A 12 -25.37 1.25 23.45
CA GLY A 12 -25.38 2.71 23.58
C GLY A 12 -24.55 3.22 24.76
N LEU A 13 -24.57 2.50 25.89
CA LEU A 13 -23.79 2.86 27.08
C LEU A 13 -22.28 2.64 26.88
N ALA A 14 -21.88 1.62 26.11
CA ALA A 14 -20.48 1.34 25.79
C ALA A 14 -19.85 2.44 24.90
N LEU A 15 -20.60 3.01 23.96
CA LEU A 15 -20.16 4.14 23.14
C LEU A 15 -20.00 5.42 23.96
N LEU A 16 -20.93 5.70 24.89
CA LEU A 16 -20.86 6.88 25.77
C LEU A 16 -19.71 6.82 26.77
N LEU A 17 -19.26 5.64 27.19
CA LEU A 17 -18.08 5.48 28.06
C LEU A 17 -16.75 5.69 27.32
N CYS A 18 -16.67 5.44 26.01
CA CYS A 18 -15.48 5.74 25.22
C CYS A 18 -15.25 7.25 25.03
N PHE A 19 -16.32 8.05 24.89
CA PHE A 19 -16.17 9.50 24.74
C PHE A 19 -15.64 10.20 26.00
N ALA A 20 -15.92 9.67 27.20
CA ALA A 20 -15.46 10.25 28.46
C ALA A 20 -13.95 10.05 28.71
N ALA A 21 -13.34 9.00 28.17
CA ALA A 21 -11.91 8.69 28.40
C ALA A 21 -10.93 9.49 27.50
N CYS A 22 -11.41 10.18 26.46
CA CYS A 22 -10.53 10.90 25.52
C CYS A 22 -10.29 12.38 25.86
N THR A 23 -10.90 12.93 26.90
CA THR A 23 -10.86 14.40 27.16
C THR A 23 -9.75 14.85 28.12
N GLU A 24 -8.97 13.93 28.71
CA GLU A 24 -7.91 14.24 29.69
C GLU A 24 -6.48 13.98 29.18
N SER A 25 -6.12 14.45 27.99
CA SER A 25 -4.71 14.57 27.61
C SER A 25 -4.46 15.82 26.77
N ARG A 26 -4.57 16.98 27.42
CA ARG A 26 -3.96 18.24 26.93
C ARG A 26 -2.71 18.53 27.76
N ASN A 27 -1.58 18.70 27.05
CA ASN A 27 -0.27 19.25 27.45
C ASN A 27 0.87 18.24 27.68
N PHE A 28 1.71 18.04 26.66
CA PHE A 28 3.15 17.95 26.86
C PHE A 28 3.88 18.63 25.70
N ALA A 29 4.34 19.86 25.93
CA ALA A 29 5.21 20.59 25.02
C ALA A 29 6.64 20.62 25.62
N THR A 30 7.58 20.12 24.81
CA THR A 30 9.04 20.40 24.72
C THR A 30 9.96 20.10 25.91
N GLN A 31 11.04 19.32 25.68
CA GLN A 31 12.47 19.69 25.78
C GLN A 31 13.35 18.40 25.80
N ASP A 32 13.98 17.99 24.69
CA ASP A 32 15.41 18.17 24.31
C ASP A 32 16.43 17.33 25.12
N ASP A 33 16.95 16.26 24.50
CA ASP A 33 18.26 15.65 24.82
C ASP A 33 18.97 15.37 23.49
N GLN A 34 20.10 16.05 23.28
CA GLN A 34 20.94 15.96 22.09
C GLN A 34 21.96 14.82 22.24
N ASP A 35 21.89 13.77 21.39
CA ASP A 35 23.08 13.17 20.77
C ASP A 35 22.73 12.16 19.64
N ILE A 36 23.46 12.22 18.52
CA ILE A 36 23.54 11.25 17.40
C ILE A 36 22.35 11.16 16.41
N GLY A 37 22.36 12.07 15.41
CA GLY A 37 22.02 11.76 14.01
C GLY A 37 20.54 11.56 13.65
N ASN A 38 19.95 12.59 13.02
CA ASN A 38 18.82 12.54 12.08
C ASN A 38 18.18 11.15 11.86
N SER A 39 17.42 10.67 12.86
CA SER A 39 16.64 9.44 12.78
C SER A 39 15.17 9.78 13.02
N GLY A 40 14.64 10.68 12.20
CA GLY A 40 13.36 10.30 11.60
C GLY A 40 13.67 8.99 10.87
N THR A 41 13.05 7.88 11.26
CA THR A 41 13.19 6.62 10.53
C THR A 41 12.69 6.89 9.12
N ALA A 42 13.58 7.32 8.22
CA ALA A 42 13.29 7.49 6.83
C ALA A 42 12.89 6.10 6.35
N ALA A 43 11.59 5.86 6.22
CA ALA A 43 11.06 4.59 5.77
C ALA A 43 11.78 4.29 4.45
N ARG A 44 12.57 3.22 4.46
CA ARG A 44 13.44 2.89 3.34
C ARG A 44 12.54 2.69 2.13
N ALA A 45 12.82 3.38 1.02
CA ALA A 45 12.02 3.26 -0.19
C ALA A 45 12.02 1.80 -0.68
N THR A 46 10.82 1.25 -0.90
CA THR A 46 10.61 -0.08 -1.43
C THR A 46 9.63 -0.02 -2.58
N TRP A 47 9.81 -0.94 -3.53
CA TRP A 47 8.95 -1.13 -4.67
C TRP A 47 8.57 -2.60 -4.80
N CYS A 48 7.44 -2.86 -5.43
CA CYS A 48 7.05 -4.22 -5.82
C CYS A 48 7.22 -4.41 -7.32
N ILE A 49 7.99 -5.41 -7.73
CA ILE A 49 8.14 -5.79 -9.14
C ILE A 49 7.71 -7.24 -9.38
N ALA A 50 7.39 -7.59 -10.62
CA ALA A 50 7.11 -8.96 -11.00
C ALA A 50 8.41 -9.78 -11.06
N LYS A 51 8.35 -11.06 -10.66
CA LYS A 51 9.44 -12.02 -10.89
C LYS A 51 9.58 -12.24 -12.39
N PRO A 52 10.78 -12.04 -12.99
CA PRO A 52 10.97 -12.24 -14.43
C PRO A 52 10.70 -13.66 -14.93
N SER A 53 10.78 -14.66 -14.04
CA SER A 53 10.51 -16.07 -14.34
C SER A 53 9.04 -16.47 -14.21
N THR A 54 8.11 -15.52 -14.08
CA THR A 54 6.68 -15.78 -13.91
C THR A 54 6.02 -16.10 -15.24
N ASP A 55 5.14 -17.10 -15.26
CA ASP A 55 4.31 -17.45 -16.42
C ASP A 55 3.47 -16.24 -16.88
N VAL A 56 3.33 -16.06 -18.19
CA VAL A 56 2.70 -14.85 -18.76
C VAL A 56 1.24 -14.70 -18.33
N GLU A 57 0.52 -15.81 -18.17
CA GLU A 57 -0.87 -15.83 -17.73
C GLU A 57 -1.02 -15.27 -16.32
N LYS A 58 -0.08 -15.60 -15.42
CA LYS A 58 -0.06 -15.05 -14.06
C LYS A 58 0.28 -13.57 -14.06
N LEU A 59 1.15 -13.12 -14.97
CA LEU A 59 1.47 -11.70 -15.11
C LEU A 59 0.25 -10.89 -15.54
N TYR A 60 -0.51 -11.35 -16.53
CA TYR A 60 -1.76 -10.69 -16.93
C TYR A 60 -2.80 -10.70 -15.80
N HIS A 61 -2.94 -11.82 -15.08
CA HIS A 61 -3.81 -11.86 -13.90
C HIS A 61 -3.39 -10.82 -12.84
N ASN A 62 -2.09 -10.62 -12.60
CA ASN A 62 -1.61 -9.60 -11.67
C ASN A 62 -1.90 -8.17 -12.15
N ILE A 63 -1.79 -7.92 -13.46
CA ILE A 63 -2.18 -6.64 -14.08
C ILE A 63 -3.66 -6.40 -13.83
N ASP A 64 -4.51 -7.34 -14.24
CA ASP A 64 -5.97 -7.22 -14.12
C ASP A 64 -6.41 -7.03 -12.66
N TYR A 65 -5.84 -7.83 -11.75
CA TYR A 65 -6.12 -7.71 -10.32
C TYR A 65 -5.75 -6.33 -9.78
N SER A 66 -4.54 -5.84 -10.10
CA SER A 66 -4.04 -4.56 -9.59
C SER A 66 -4.85 -3.41 -10.16
N CYS A 67 -5.02 -3.36 -11.47
CA CYS A 67 -5.73 -2.28 -12.16
C CYS A 67 -7.24 -2.28 -11.87
N GLY A 68 -7.80 -3.41 -11.44
CA GLY A 68 -9.19 -3.52 -11.00
C GLY A 68 -9.47 -2.95 -9.61
N GLN A 69 -8.44 -2.65 -8.80
CA GLN A 69 -8.66 -2.08 -7.46
C GLN A 69 -9.03 -0.59 -7.53
N ALA A 70 -9.86 -0.17 -6.58
CA ALA A 70 -10.27 1.22 -6.47
C ALA A 70 -9.06 2.15 -6.24
N GLY A 71 -8.93 3.20 -7.05
CA GLY A 71 -7.88 4.21 -6.91
C GLY A 71 -6.55 3.86 -7.58
N ILE A 72 -6.47 2.75 -8.32
CA ILE A 72 -5.27 2.38 -9.09
C ILE A 72 -5.42 2.80 -10.55
N ASP A 73 -4.52 3.67 -11.02
CA ASP A 73 -4.51 4.18 -12.40
C ASP A 73 -3.42 3.50 -13.22
N CYS A 74 -3.82 2.55 -14.06
CA CYS A 74 -2.93 1.82 -14.96
C CYS A 74 -2.75 2.46 -16.35
N ARG A 75 -3.14 3.73 -16.57
CA ARG A 75 -2.92 4.39 -17.87
C ARG A 75 -1.45 4.46 -18.28
N ALA A 76 -0.52 4.47 -17.32
CA ALA A 76 0.91 4.51 -17.59
C ALA A 76 1.43 3.28 -18.38
N ILE A 77 0.80 2.11 -18.23
CA ILE A 77 1.19 0.87 -18.94
C ILE A 77 0.42 0.62 -20.23
N GLN A 78 -0.57 1.46 -20.55
CA GLN A 78 -1.34 1.34 -21.79
C GLN A 78 -0.59 1.95 -22.98
N PRO A 79 -0.93 1.61 -24.23
CA PRO A 79 -0.32 2.22 -25.41
C PRO A 79 -0.32 3.76 -25.33
N GLY A 80 0.86 4.36 -25.48
CA GLY A 80 1.06 5.82 -25.33
C GLY A 80 1.36 6.30 -23.91
N GLY A 81 1.28 5.42 -22.91
CA GLY A 81 1.69 5.71 -21.53
C GLY A 81 3.21 5.77 -21.33
N SER A 82 3.65 6.42 -20.25
CA SER A 82 5.07 6.61 -19.92
C SER A 82 5.83 5.31 -19.64
N CYS A 83 5.11 4.29 -19.18
CA CYS A 83 5.61 2.97 -18.81
C CYS A 83 5.20 1.87 -19.79
N PHE A 84 4.72 2.23 -20.99
CA PHE A 84 4.37 1.23 -22.01
C PHE A 84 5.60 0.48 -22.52
N ARG A 85 6.76 1.15 -22.60
CA ARG A 85 8.00 0.52 -23.07
C ARG A 85 8.91 0.10 -21.91
N PRO A 86 9.51 -1.09 -21.98
CA PRO A 86 9.36 -2.09 -23.05
C PRO A 86 7.98 -2.79 -23.00
N ASP A 87 7.43 -3.09 -24.18
CA ASP A 87 6.10 -3.68 -24.35
C ASP A 87 6.15 -5.19 -24.10
N ASN A 88 6.10 -5.57 -22.82
CA ASN A 88 6.05 -6.96 -22.37
C ASN A 88 5.35 -7.08 -21.02
N ALA A 89 4.79 -8.27 -20.76
CA ALA A 89 3.99 -8.54 -19.59
C ALA A 89 4.74 -8.34 -18.25
N VAL A 90 6.06 -8.64 -18.19
CA VAL A 90 6.84 -8.47 -16.94
C VAL A 90 6.95 -6.99 -16.57
N SER A 91 7.22 -6.14 -17.56
CA SER A 91 7.34 -4.70 -17.35
C SER A 91 6.01 -4.05 -16.99
N HIS A 92 4.92 -4.41 -17.68
CA HIS A 92 3.59 -3.90 -17.36
C HIS A 92 3.09 -4.39 -15.99
N ALA A 93 3.29 -5.67 -15.68
CA ALA A 93 2.92 -6.24 -14.38
C ALA A 93 3.70 -5.60 -13.24
N SER A 94 5.00 -5.35 -13.41
CA SER A 94 5.82 -4.71 -12.39
C SER A 94 5.29 -3.33 -12.00
N VAL A 95 4.87 -2.52 -12.99
CA VAL A 95 4.29 -1.20 -12.71
C VAL A 95 2.92 -1.32 -12.02
N ALA A 96 2.04 -2.18 -12.54
CA ALA A 96 0.71 -2.39 -11.95
C ALA A 96 0.79 -2.90 -10.50
N MET A 97 1.65 -3.89 -10.25
CA MET A 97 1.90 -4.45 -8.91
C MET A 97 2.50 -3.40 -7.97
N ASN A 98 3.38 -2.51 -8.46
CA ASN A 98 3.92 -1.43 -7.65
C ASN A 98 2.86 -0.39 -7.26
N LEU A 99 1.98 -0.02 -8.19
CA LEU A 99 0.87 0.89 -7.91
C LEU A 99 -0.05 0.32 -6.83
N PHE A 100 -0.36 -0.99 -6.90
CA PHE A 100 -1.10 -1.70 -5.86
C PHE A 100 -0.37 -1.70 -4.52
N TYR A 101 0.88 -2.12 -4.52
CA TYR A 101 1.72 -2.17 -3.32
C TYR A 101 1.78 -0.82 -2.60
N LYS A 102 1.91 0.29 -3.35
CA LYS A 102 1.88 1.64 -2.79
C LYS A 102 0.50 1.99 -2.21
N ALA A 103 -0.58 1.68 -2.93
CA ALA A 103 -1.94 2.02 -2.54
C ALA A 103 -2.39 1.29 -1.26
N THR A 104 -1.88 0.09 -0.99
CA THR A 104 -2.28 -0.74 0.16
C THR A 104 -1.40 -0.61 1.40
N GLY A 105 -0.40 0.27 1.39
CA GLY A 105 0.46 0.52 2.55
C GLY A 105 1.77 -0.27 2.58
N LYS A 106 2.15 -0.90 1.46
CA LYS A 106 3.48 -1.46 1.22
C LYS A 106 3.90 -2.59 2.15
N HIS A 107 2.95 -3.37 2.64
CA HIS A 107 3.29 -4.51 3.47
C HIS A 107 3.93 -5.63 2.62
N PRO A 108 4.83 -6.45 3.18
CA PRO A 108 5.47 -7.52 2.41
C PRO A 108 4.49 -8.47 1.72
N TRP A 109 3.30 -8.70 2.31
CA TRP A 109 2.26 -9.53 1.74
C TRP A 109 1.52 -8.88 0.56
N ASP A 110 1.48 -7.55 0.49
CA ASP A 110 0.87 -6.82 -0.63
C ASP A 110 1.66 -7.02 -1.93
N CYS A 111 2.95 -7.36 -1.84
CA CYS A 111 3.79 -7.71 -2.99
C CYS A 111 3.88 -9.23 -3.25
N HIS A 112 3.11 -10.06 -2.52
CA HIS A 112 3.25 -11.51 -2.67
C HIS A 112 2.73 -11.99 -4.04
N PHE A 113 1.54 -11.56 -4.47
CA PHE A 113 0.89 -11.96 -5.74
C PHE A 113 1.00 -13.47 -6.02
N ASN A 114 0.57 -14.30 -5.07
CA ASN A 114 0.74 -15.76 -5.14
C ASN A 114 2.18 -16.23 -5.47
N GLY A 115 3.19 -15.54 -4.93
CA GLY A 115 4.59 -15.86 -5.09
C GLY A 115 5.20 -15.32 -6.37
N THR A 116 4.54 -14.45 -7.12
CA THR A 116 5.07 -13.88 -8.37
C THR A 116 5.65 -12.47 -8.22
N GLY A 117 5.55 -11.85 -7.03
CA GLY A 117 6.14 -10.54 -6.78
C GLY A 117 7.44 -10.58 -5.98
N LEU A 118 8.20 -9.49 -6.07
CA LEU A 118 9.45 -9.23 -5.37
C LEU A 118 9.46 -7.82 -4.82
N VAL A 119 9.71 -7.69 -3.52
CA VAL A 119 10.04 -6.38 -2.92
C VAL A 119 11.49 -6.07 -3.24
N VAL A 120 11.75 -4.91 -3.82
CA VAL A 120 13.09 -4.41 -4.12
C VAL A 120 13.36 -3.09 -3.41
N PHE A 121 14.63 -2.88 -3.05
CA PHE A 121 15.11 -1.67 -2.36
C PHE A 121 15.89 -0.74 -3.29
N GLN A 122 16.18 -1.20 -4.51
CA GLN A 122 16.80 -0.41 -5.56
C GLN A 122 15.69 0.09 -6.48
N ASN A 123 15.70 1.39 -6.79
CA ASN A 123 14.70 1.99 -7.68
C ASN A 123 14.69 1.26 -9.03
N PRO A 124 13.59 0.61 -9.42
CA PRO A 124 13.49 -0.15 -10.67
C PRO A 124 13.14 0.72 -11.90
N SER A 125 13.03 2.04 -11.72
CA SER A 125 12.72 2.98 -12.81
C SER A 125 13.77 2.91 -13.91
N VAL A 126 13.31 2.81 -15.15
CA VAL A 126 14.16 2.73 -16.34
C VAL A 126 13.65 3.68 -17.41
N GLY A 127 14.55 4.47 -18.00
CA GLY A 127 14.19 5.48 -18.99
C GLY A 127 13.17 6.50 -18.45
N GLY A 128 12.05 6.68 -19.16
CA GLY A 128 10.95 7.57 -18.77
C GLY A 128 9.87 6.93 -17.90
N CYS A 129 10.02 5.65 -17.51
CA CYS A 129 9.07 4.96 -16.65
C CYS A 129 9.52 5.08 -15.18
N GLU A 130 8.82 5.93 -14.42
CA GLU A 130 9.07 6.13 -12.99
C GLU A 130 8.14 5.27 -12.13
N TYR A 131 8.75 4.48 -11.24
CA TYR A 131 8.04 3.70 -10.25
C TYR A 131 7.78 4.54 -9.01
N ALA A 132 6.51 4.79 -8.74
CA ALA A 132 6.08 5.54 -7.57
C ALA A 132 6.61 4.89 -6.28
N VAL A 133 7.31 5.68 -5.47
CA VAL A 133 7.60 5.35 -4.06
C VAL A 133 6.31 5.49 -3.30
#